data_AF-A0A2G3J713-F1
#
_entry.id   AF-A0A2G3J713-F1
#
_cell.length_a   1.000
_cell.length_b   1.000
_cell.length_c   1.000
_cell.angle_alpha   90.00
_cell.angle_beta   90.00
_cell.angle_gamma   90.00
#
_symmetry.space_group_name_H-M   'P 1'
#
loop_
_entity.id
_entity.type
_entity.pdbx_description
1 polymer ?
#
loop_
_entity_poly.entity_id
_entity_poly.type
_entity_poly.pdbx_seq_one_letter_code
_entity_poly.pdbx_strand_id
1 'polypeptide(L)'
;MKVKLSDIIEAIDFMSGDPFQSCEGFIHIESGKIYLRSEYLDAIDLEELPGNLDDTDLYLPLPTKNDLGLGSQLPVCFAEEYAPDLYNEVQAMFRHQGAFGRFKDWADRHQLLAAWYRFEKECSEREIKAWCSMHNIQFIN
;
A
#
# COMPACT_ATOMS: atom_id res chain seq x y z
N MET A 1 5.96 20.30 0.55
CA MET A 1 6.85 19.12 0.50
C MET A 1 6.89 18.55 -0.90
N LYS A 2 8.05 18.07 -1.38
CA LYS A 2 8.18 17.36 -2.67
C LYS A 2 8.73 15.95 -2.46
N VAL A 3 8.06 14.93 -3.00
CA VAL A 3 8.45 13.52 -2.86
C VAL A 3 8.27 12.82 -4.21
N LYS A 4 9.08 11.82 -4.54
CA LYS A 4 8.79 10.97 -5.71
C LYS A 4 7.59 10.08 -5.38
N LEU A 5 6.63 10.00 -6.30
CA LEU A 5 5.47 9.14 -6.11
C LEU A 5 5.88 7.65 -6.02
N SER A 6 6.89 7.24 -6.80
CA SER A 6 7.46 5.89 -6.76
C SER A 6 7.91 5.52 -5.36
N ASP A 7 8.62 6.41 -4.68
CA ASP A 7 9.20 6.14 -3.36
C ASP A 7 8.10 5.95 -2.31
N ILE A 8 6.97 6.69 -2.42
CA ILE A 8 5.80 6.50 -1.56
C ILE A 8 5.14 5.15 -1.83
N ILE A 9 4.96 4.78 -3.11
CA ILE A 9 4.37 3.49 -3.49
C ILE A 9 5.23 2.34 -2.96
N GLU A 10 6.55 2.40 -3.21
CA GLU A 10 7.51 1.39 -2.76
C GLU A 10 7.53 1.25 -1.24
N ALA A 11 7.48 2.36 -0.49
CA ALA A 11 7.39 2.34 0.96
C ALA A 11 6.10 1.67 1.47
N ILE A 12 4.95 2.00 0.87
CA ILE A 12 3.65 1.40 1.25
C ILE A 12 3.61 -0.10 0.89
N ASP A 13 4.14 -0.47 -0.28
CA ASP A 13 4.28 -1.87 -0.70
C ASP A 13 5.19 -2.65 0.26
N PHE A 14 6.30 -2.03 0.67
CA PHE A 14 7.22 -2.61 1.64
C PHE A 14 6.53 -2.84 2.99
N MET A 15 5.87 -1.82 3.56
CA MET A 15 5.11 -1.93 4.80
C MET A 15 4.05 -3.03 4.72
N SER A 16 3.32 -3.11 3.60
CA SER A 16 2.30 -4.13 3.38
C SER A 16 2.87 -5.55 3.27
N GLY A 17 4.16 -5.69 2.94
CA GLY A 17 4.85 -6.97 2.87
C GLY A 17 5.30 -7.50 4.24
N ASP A 18 5.26 -6.69 5.30
CA ASP A 18 5.66 -7.10 6.64
C ASP A 18 4.67 -8.13 7.21
N PRO A 19 5.09 -9.40 7.43
CA PRO A 19 4.21 -10.42 7.99
C PRO A 19 3.74 -10.10 9.41
N PHE A 20 4.49 -9.26 10.15
CA PHE A 20 4.16 -8.87 11.52
C PHE A 20 3.32 -7.59 11.61
N GLN A 21 3.10 -6.88 10.49
CA GLN A 21 2.39 -5.60 10.45
C GLN A 21 2.94 -4.57 11.46
N SER A 22 4.24 -4.62 11.69
CA SER A 22 5.02 -3.77 12.59
C SER A 22 5.75 -2.64 11.87
N CYS A 23 5.85 -2.73 10.54
CA CYS A 23 6.55 -1.75 9.73
C CYS A 23 5.71 -0.49 9.56
N GLU A 24 6.28 0.63 10.01
CA GLU A 24 5.73 1.96 9.91
C GLU A 24 6.58 2.82 8.97
N GLY A 25 5.94 3.72 8.25
CA GLY A 25 6.60 4.64 7.34
C GLY A 25 6.32 6.10 7.70
N PHE A 26 7.29 6.98 7.45
CA PHE A 26 7.22 8.39 7.81
C PHE A 26 7.84 9.24 6.72
N ILE A 27 7.19 10.35 6.34
CA ILE A 27 7.75 11.35 5.45
C ILE A 27 8.18 12.56 6.27
N HIS A 28 9.46 12.93 6.21
CA HIS A 28 9.93 14.18 6.79
C HIS A 28 9.39 15.38 6.01
N ILE A 29 8.67 16.27 6.69
CA ILE A 29 7.82 17.31 6.09
C ILE A 29 8.61 18.31 5.24
N GLU A 30 9.81 18.70 5.68
CA GLU A 30 10.61 19.67 4.94
C GLU A 30 11.33 19.07 3.74
N SER A 31 11.98 17.92 3.94
CA SER A 31 12.87 17.31 2.93
C SER A 31 12.14 16.36 1.98
N GLY A 32 10.99 15.83 2.38
CA GLY A 32 10.28 14.77 1.66
C GLY A 32 10.93 13.39 1.77
N LYS A 33 11.95 13.23 2.62
CA LYS A 33 12.64 11.94 2.82
C LYS A 33 11.72 10.96 3.54
N ILE A 34 11.70 9.72 3.08
CA ILE A 34 10.92 8.63 3.68
C ILE A 34 11.81 7.82 4.62
N TYR A 35 11.28 7.50 5.80
CA TYR A 35 11.89 6.62 6.79
C TYR A 35 10.96 5.43 7.04
N LEU A 36 11.54 4.25 7.21
CA LEU A 36 10.82 3.04 7.57
C LEU A 36 11.34 2.53 8.92
N ARG A 37 10.43 2.33 9.88
CA ARG A 37 10.71 1.77 11.19
C ARG A 37 10.06 0.40 11.28
N SER A 38 10.79 -0.61 11.74
CA SER A 38 10.23 -1.93 12.05
C SER A 38 10.99 -2.57 13.20
N GLU A 39 10.27 -3.26 14.09
CA GLU A 39 10.85 -3.95 15.25
C GLU A 39 11.65 -5.20 14.86
N TYR A 40 11.41 -5.75 13.67
CA TYR A 40 11.97 -7.04 13.22
C TYR A 40 12.95 -6.91 12.06
N LEU A 41 13.17 -5.69 11.56
CA LEU A 41 14.14 -5.40 10.51
C LEU A 41 15.21 -4.51 11.13
N ASP A 42 16.37 -5.10 11.41
CA ASP A 42 17.59 -4.33 11.70
C ASP A 42 17.86 -3.46 10.46
N ALA A 43 17.49 -2.17 10.56
CA ALA A 43 17.66 -1.09 9.60
C ALA A 43 17.87 -1.54 8.14
N ILE A 44 16.78 -1.66 7.39
CA ILE A 44 16.87 -1.67 5.92
C ILE A 44 17.49 -0.32 5.53
N ASP A 45 18.72 -0.40 5.03
CA ASP A 45 19.63 0.71 4.73
C ASP A 45 20.07 1.57 5.93
N LEU A 46 21.13 1.09 6.62
CA LEU A 46 22.38 1.74 7.06
C LEU A 46 22.42 3.20 7.58
N GLU A 47 21.39 4.01 7.44
CA GLU A 47 21.26 5.31 8.07
C GLU A 47 20.53 5.17 9.41
N GLU A 48 21.11 5.79 10.44
CA GLU A 48 20.52 5.82 11.77
C GLU A 48 19.13 6.48 11.70
N LEU A 49 18.09 5.75 12.13
CA LEU A 49 16.74 6.29 12.17
C LEU A 49 16.68 7.47 13.14
N PRO A 50 16.00 8.57 12.80
CA PRO A 50 15.78 9.66 13.72
C PRO A 50 15.09 9.18 15.00
N GLY A 51 15.59 9.57 16.17
CA GLY A 51 14.98 9.20 17.45
C GLY A 51 13.64 9.89 17.75
N ASN A 52 13.16 10.75 16.84
CA ASN A 52 11.97 11.59 17.00
C ASN A 52 10.94 11.41 15.87
N LEU A 53 10.88 10.22 15.25
CA LEU A 53 9.93 9.94 14.15
C LEU A 53 8.45 10.13 14.55
N ASP A 54 8.13 10.05 15.83
CA ASP A 54 6.77 10.26 16.35
C ASP A 54 6.40 11.76 16.48
N ASP A 55 7.31 12.68 16.15
CA ASP A 55 7.04 14.12 16.12
C ASP A 55 6.24 14.50 14.87
N THR A 56 4.93 14.69 15.04
CA THR A 56 3.98 15.02 13.97
C THR A 56 4.20 16.40 13.35
N ASP A 57 4.96 17.29 13.99
CA ASP A 57 5.32 18.59 13.42
C ASP A 57 6.47 18.46 12.40
N LEU A 58 7.22 17.36 12.47
CA LEU A 58 8.38 17.08 11.60
C LEU A 58 8.12 15.96 10.62
N TYR A 59 7.27 15.00 10.98
CA TYR A 59 7.02 13.79 10.21
C TYR A 59 5.53 13.55 9.98
N LEU A 60 5.20 13.15 8.76
CA LEU A 60 3.88 12.68 8.38
C LEU A 60 3.91 11.15 8.27
N PRO A 61 3.13 10.40 9.07
CA PRO A 61 3.04 8.95 8.92
C PRO A 61 2.43 8.57 7.56
N LEU A 62 3.01 7.56 6.93
CA LEU A 62 2.49 6.94 5.72
C LEU A 62 1.25 6.09 6.05
N PRO A 63 0.24 6.08 5.16
CA PRO A 63 -0.93 5.23 5.33
C PRO A 63 -0.58 3.78 5.01
N THR A 64 -1.27 2.84 5.65
CA THR A 64 -1.23 1.43 5.23
C THR A 64 -2.07 1.23 3.96
N LYS A 65 -1.91 0.09 3.27
CA LYS A 65 -2.82 -0.27 2.17
C LYS A 65 -4.28 -0.33 2.61
N ASN A 66 -4.56 -0.72 3.86
CA ASN A 66 -5.92 -0.76 4.37
C ASN A 66 -6.52 0.65 4.52
N ASP A 67 -5.73 1.62 5.00
CA ASP A 67 -6.16 3.02 5.14
C ASP A 67 -6.52 3.65 3.79
N LEU A 68 -5.89 3.18 2.71
CA LEU A 68 -6.15 3.60 1.34
C LEU A 68 -7.24 2.76 0.64
N GLY A 69 -7.85 1.78 1.31
CA GLY A 69 -8.79 0.84 0.68
C GLY A 69 -8.13 -0.12 -0.34
N LEU A 70 -6.80 -0.18 -0.38
CA LEU A 70 -5.99 -1.04 -1.25
C LEU A 70 -5.69 -2.42 -0.63
N GLY A 71 -6.27 -2.70 0.53
CA GLY A 71 -6.16 -3.98 1.22
C GLY A 71 -7.12 -5.05 0.71
N SER A 72 -7.76 -5.78 1.61
CA SER A 72 -8.68 -6.88 1.28
C SER A 72 -9.93 -6.46 0.50
N GLN A 73 -10.28 -5.17 0.50
CA GLN A 73 -11.42 -4.64 -0.23
C GLN A 73 -11.15 -4.53 -1.74
N LEU A 74 -9.91 -4.25 -2.15
CA LEU A 74 -9.57 -3.99 -3.54
C LEU A 74 -9.85 -5.19 -4.48
N PRO A 75 -9.51 -6.44 -4.11
CA PRO A 75 -9.88 -7.63 -4.88
C PRO A 75 -11.39 -7.84 -5.01
N VAL A 76 -12.17 -7.41 -4.00
CA VAL A 76 -13.63 -7.50 -4.01
C VAL A 76 -14.24 -6.49 -4.98
N CYS A 77 -13.73 -5.25 -5.00
CA CYS A 77 -14.11 -4.24 -5.99
C CYS A 77 -13.74 -4.69 -7.42
N PHE A 78 -12.57 -5.31 -7.59
CA PHE A 78 -12.18 -5.89 -8.88
C PHE A 78 -13.18 -6.96 -9.35
N ALA A 79 -13.58 -7.88 -8.46
CA ALA A 79 -14.55 -8.92 -8.81
C ALA A 79 -15.92 -8.34 -9.17
N GLU A 80 -16.35 -7.28 -8.50
CA GLU A 80 -17.61 -6.58 -8.83
C GLU A 80 -17.60 -6.04 -10.27
N GLU A 81 -16.48 -5.50 -10.73
CA GLU A 81 -16.35 -4.90 -12.07
C GLU A 81 -16.08 -5.95 -13.17
N TYR A 82 -15.18 -6.90 -12.93
CA TYR A 82 -14.66 -7.80 -13.96
C TYR A 82 -15.27 -9.21 -13.94
N ALA A 83 -15.89 -9.61 -12.83
CA ALA A 83 -16.48 -10.94 -12.66
C ALA A 83 -17.68 -10.93 -11.70
N PRO A 84 -18.73 -10.12 -11.97
CA PRO A 84 -19.84 -9.91 -11.03
C PRO A 84 -20.53 -11.21 -10.62
N ASP A 85 -20.62 -12.19 -11.53
CA ASP A 85 -21.19 -13.51 -11.25
C ASP A 85 -20.39 -14.33 -10.22
N LEU A 86 -19.10 -14.02 -10.05
CA LEU A 86 -18.18 -14.68 -9.12
C LEU A 86 -17.84 -13.80 -7.91
N TYR A 87 -18.47 -12.63 -7.77
CA TYR A 87 -18.25 -11.69 -6.68
C TYR A 87 -18.30 -12.35 -5.30
N ASN A 88 -19.33 -13.16 -5.06
CA ASN A 88 -19.54 -13.83 -3.76
C ASN A 88 -18.42 -14.84 -3.46
N GLU A 89 -17.85 -15.50 -4.47
CA GLU A 89 -16.73 -16.41 -4.31
C GLU A 89 -15.49 -15.63 -3.85
N VAL A 90 -15.16 -14.54 -4.54
CA VAL A 90 -14.01 -13.68 -4.19
C VAL A 90 -14.20 -13.08 -2.81
N GLN A 91 -15.37 -12.51 -2.51
CA GLN A 91 -15.67 -11.94 -1.20
C GLN A 91 -15.47 -12.96 -0.06
N ALA A 92 -15.85 -14.23 -0.28
CA ALA A 92 -15.65 -15.28 0.72
C ALA A 92 -14.17 -15.61 0.96
N MET A 93 -13.28 -15.46 -0.04
CA MET A 93 -11.84 -15.73 0.13
C MET A 93 -11.20 -14.82 1.17
N PHE A 94 -11.61 -13.55 1.22
CA PHE A 94 -11.03 -12.52 2.09
C PHE A 94 -11.52 -12.56 3.54
N ARG A 95 -12.28 -13.59 3.92
CA ARG A 95 -12.66 -13.87 5.32
C ARG A 95 -11.61 -14.69 6.07
N HIS A 96 -10.57 -15.17 5.39
CA HIS A 96 -9.54 -16.05 5.96
C HIS A 96 -8.13 -15.57 5.62
N GLN A 97 -7.14 -15.99 6.42
CA GLN A 97 -5.73 -15.76 6.11
C GLN A 97 -5.34 -16.42 4.78
N GLY A 98 -4.35 -15.83 4.08
CA GLY A 98 -3.87 -16.33 2.79
C GLY A 98 -4.78 -15.99 1.60
N ALA A 99 -5.75 -15.08 1.77
CA ALA A 99 -6.71 -14.70 0.75
C ALA A 99 -6.07 -14.20 -0.57
N PHE A 100 -5.00 -13.40 -0.49
CA PHE A 100 -4.35 -12.84 -1.68
C PHE A 100 -3.72 -13.90 -2.59
N GLY A 101 -3.13 -14.95 -2.03
CA GLY A 101 -2.60 -16.07 -2.82
C GLY A 101 -3.72 -16.78 -3.56
N ARG A 102 -4.78 -17.15 -2.83
CA ARG A 102 -5.97 -17.81 -3.39
C ARG A 102 -6.67 -16.97 -4.45
N PHE A 103 -6.75 -15.66 -4.23
CA PHE A 103 -7.34 -14.73 -5.19
C PHE A 103 -6.52 -14.63 -6.47
N LYS A 104 -5.18 -14.58 -6.40
CA LYS A 104 -4.34 -14.57 -7.60
C LYS A 104 -4.44 -15.88 -8.38
N ASP A 105 -4.49 -17.02 -7.70
CA ASP A 105 -4.74 -18.31 -8.35
C ASP A 105 -6.13 -18.36 -9.00
N TRP A 106 -7.14 -17.79 -8.36
CA TRP A 106 -8.48 -17.62 -8.94
C TRP A 106 -8.44 -16.74 -10.18
N ALA A 107 -7.81 -15.55 -10.10
CA ALA A 107 -7.73 -14.62 -11.22
C ALA A 107 -7.00 -15.26 -12.41
N ASP A 108 -5.94 -16.05 -12.18
CA ASP A 108 -5.22 -16.76 -13.22
C ASP A 108 -6.09 -17.83 -13.90
N ARG A 109 -6.76 -18.69 -13.11
CA ARG A 109 -7.69 -19.70 -13.63
C ARG A 109 -8.83 -19.11 -14.46
N HIS A 110 -9.25 -17.88 -14.16
CA HIS A 110 -10.30 -17.17 -14.87
C HIS A 110 -9.76 -16.24 -15.98
N GLN A 111 -8.45 -16.27 -16.28
CA GLN A 111 -7.79 -15.41 -17.29
C GLN A 111 -7.91 -13.90 -17.00
N LEU A 112 -8.08 -13.55 -15.72
CA LEU A 112 -8.24 -12.19 -15.22
C LEU A 112 -6.96 -11.63 -14.58
N LEU A 113 -5.90 -12.42 -14.43
CA LEU A 113 -4.69 -12.01 -13.70
C LEU A 113 -4.02 -10.75 -14.28
N ALA A 114 -3.95 -10.62 -15.61
CA ALA A 114 -3.41 -9.42 -16.24
C ALA A 114 -4.30 -8.17 -16.01
N ALA A 115 -5.62 -8.37 -16.02
CA ALA A 115 -6.58 -7.30 -15.71
C ALA A 115 -6.47 -6.88 -14.23
N TRP A 116 -6.30 -7.84 -13.33
CA TRP A 116 -6.06 -7.58 -11.91
C TRP A 116 -4.84 -6.69 -11.71
N TYR A 117 -3.67 -7.04 -12.26
CA TYR A 117 -2.46 -6.24 -12.06
C TYR A 117 -2.59 -4.82 -12.60
N ARG A 118 -3.32 -4.64 -13.71
CA ARG A 118 -3.61 -3.31 -14.24
C ARG A 118 -4.53 -2.53 -13.29
N PHE A 119 -5.62 -3.14 -12.83
CA PHE A 119 -6.58 -2.54 -11.91
C PHE A 119 -5.93 -2.16 -10.57
N GLU A 120 -5.12 -3.06 -10.01
CA GLU A 120 -4.38 -2.85 -8.77
C GLU A 120 -3.44 -1.66 -8.89
N LYS A 121 -2.69 -1.57 -9.99
CA LYS A 121 -1.80 -0.44 -10.26
C LYS A 121 -2.56 0.88 -10.39
N GLU A 122 -3.62 0.90 -11.20
CA GLU A 122 -4.43 2.10 -11.45
C GLU A 122 -5.09 2.61 -10.16
N CYS A 123 -5.65 1.72 -9.33
CA CYS A 123 -6.21 2.08 -8.03
C CYS A 123 -5.14 2.56 -7.06
N SER A 124 -4.00 1.86 -6.96
CA SER A 124 -2.91 2.26 -6.06
C SER A 124 -2.41 3.65 -6.39
N GLU A 125 -2.12 3.93 -7.66
CA GLU A 125 -1.71 5.27 -8.08
C GLU A 125 -2.78 6.33 -7.77
N ARG A 126 -4.06 6.02 -7.99
CA ARG A 126 -5.16 6.97 -7.73
C ARG A 126 -5.28 7.31 -6.25
N GLU A 127 -5.38 6.31 -5.39
CA GLU A 127 -5.61 6.51 -3.96
C GLU A 127 -4.38 7.15 -3.28
N ILE A 128 -3.16 6.77 -3.69
CA ILE A 128 -1.93 7.39 -3.16
C ILE A 128 -1.83 8.85 -3.62
N LYS A 129 -2.17 9.19 -4.88
CA LYS A 129 -2.23 10.59 -5.35
C LYS A 129 -3.28 11.40 -4.60
N ALA A 130 -4.44 10.79 -4.29
CA ALA A 130 -5.49 11.43 -3.51
C ALA A 130 -5.02 11.73 -2.08
N TRP A 131 -4.40 10.75 -1.41
CA TRP A 131 -3.79 10.91 -0.09
C TRP A 131 -2.72 12.01 -0.09
N CYS A 132 -1.81 12.00 -1.08
CA CYS A 132 -0.80 13.06 -1.23
C CYS A 132 -1.44 14.45 -1.32
N SER A 133 -2.54 14.57 -2.09
CA SER A 133 -3.26 15.84 -2.26
C SER A 133 -3.89 16.32 -0.95
N MET A 134 -4.47 15.41 -0.16
CA MET A 134 -5.04 15.72 1.17
C MET A 134 -3.98 16.27 2.13
N HIS A 135 -2.74 15.79 2.01
CA HIS A 135 -1.61 16.19 2.87
C HIS A 135 -0.71 17.27 2.24
N ASN A 136 -1.15 17.92 1.16
CA ASN A 136 -0.39 18.97 0.45
C ASN A 136 1.02 18.52 0.01
N ILE A 137 1.15 17.24 -0.34
CA ILE A 137 2.38 16.65 -0.87
C ILE A 137 2.41 16.88 -2.38
N GLN A 138 3.43 17.58 -2.86
CA GLN A 138 3.69 17.69 -4.29
C GLN A 138 4.52 16.49 -4.73
N PHE A 139 4.12 15.81 -5.80
CA PHE A 139 4.89 14.71 -6.35
C PHE A 139 5.77 15.16 -7.51
N ILE A 140 6.96 14.57 -7.59
CA ILE A 140 7.89 14.67 -8.73
C ILE A 140 8.02 13.30 -9.41
N ASN A 141 8.31 13.32 -10.71
CA ASN A 141 8.67 12.11 -11.47
C ASN A 141 10.13 11.72 -11.22
#